data_AF-A0A2V5NMR0-F1
#
_entry.id   AF-A0A2V5NMR0-F1
#
_cell.length_a   1.000
_cell.length_b   1.000
_cell.length_c   1.000
_cell.angle_alpha   90.00
_cell.angle_beta   90.00
_cell.angle_gamma   90.00
#
_symmetry.space_group_name_H-M   'P 1'
#
loop_
_entity.id
_entity.type
_entity.pdbx_description
1 polymer ?
#
loop_
_entity_poly.entity_id
_entity_poly.type
_entity_poly.pdbx_seq_one_letter_code
_entity_poly.pdbx_strand_id
1 'polypeptide(L)'
;MKFRLVLAINFVLCVSSTLFAQPKEEHKLVQFQMAILKKGPAWDSTKVEDRNSILQQHLGNVIALLDSGKVIIAGPFEDSSDVAGLFIFRTASADEAKAWVDADPLVKAGLMVAEMHP
;
A
#
# COMPACT_ATOMS: atom_id res chain seq x y z
N MET A 1 -22.08 -44.84 -43.57
CA MET A 1 -21.72 -45.06 -42.14
C MET A 1 -20.52 -44.23 -41.63
N LYS A 2 -19.96 -43.28 -42.42
CA LYS A 2 -18.77 -42.49 -41.99
C LYS A 2 -19.11 -41.09 -41.42
N PHE A 3 -20.26 -40.51 -41.77
CA PHE A 3 -20.66 -39.16 -41.34
C PHE A 3 -21.12 -39.05 -39.87
N ARG A 4 -21.71 -40.12 -39.30
CA ARG A 4 -22.18 -40.13 -37.91
C ARG A 4 -21.05 -40.22 -36.87
N LEU A 5 -19.89 -40.78 -37.26
CA LEU A 5 -18.74 -40.96 -36.36
C LEU A 5 -17.92 -39.67 -36.20
N VAL A 6 -17.81 -38.86 -37.26
CA VAL A 6 -17.10 -37.56 -37.24
C VAL A 6 -17.83 -36.54 -36.35
N LEU A 7 -19.18 -36.60 -36.31
CA LEU A 7 -19.99 -35.71 -35.49
C LEU A 7 -19.86 -35.99 -33.98
N ALA A 8 -19.75 -37.27 -33.60
CA ALA A 8 -19.56 -37.68 -32.20
C ALA A 8 -18.17 -37.28 -31.65
N ILE A 9 -17.12 -37.33 -32.48
CA ILE A 9 -15.76 -36.95 -32.10
C ILE A 9 -15.65 -35.43 -31.87
N ASN A 10 -16.27 -34.61 -32.72
CA ASN A 10 -16.31 -33.15 -32.53
C ASN A 10 -17.10 -32.75 -31.27
N PHE A 11 -18.15 -33.51 -30.92
CA PHE A 11 -18.97 -33.25 -29.73
C PHE A 11 -18.21 -33.57 -28.43
N VAL A 12 -17.44 -34.67 -28.38
CA VAL A 12 -16.64 -35.06 -27.20
C VAL A 12 -15.45 -34.10 -26.96
N LEU A 13 -14.85 -33.56 -28.02
CA LEU A 13 -13.78 -32.56 -27.90
C LEU A 13 -14.28 -31.21 -27.35
N CYS A 14 -15.46 -30.73 -27.77
CA CYS A 14 -16.05 -29.49 -27.26
C CYS A 14 -16.43 -29.55 -25.77
N VAL A 15 -16.89 -30.70 -25.28
CA VAL A 15 -17.26 -30.87 -23.86
C VAL A 15 -16.03 -30.91 -22.95
N SER A 16 -14.88 -31.36 -23.46
CA SER A 16 -13.64 -31.39 -22.67
C SER A 16 -13.05 -29.99 -22.45
N SER A 17 -13.19 -29.07 -23.41
CA SER A 17 -12.66 -27.70 -23.28
C SER A 17 -13.37 -26.85 -22.23
N THR A 18 -14.66 -27.11 -21.94
CA THR A 18 -15.40 -26.35 -20.92
C THR A 18 -15.13 -26.84 -19.49
N LEU A 19 -14.77 -28.12 -19.31
CA LEU A 19 -14.45 -28.72 -18.00
C LEU A 19 -13.10 -28.27 -17.42
N PHE A 20 -12.20 -27.72 -18.24
CA PHE A 20 -10.87 -27.22 -17.82
C PHE A 20 -10.73 -25.70 -17.86
N ALA A 21 -11.83 -24.96 -18.04
CA ALA A 21 -11.81 -23.50 -17.93
C ALA A 21 -11.55 -23.11 -16.47
N GLN A 22 -10.30 -22.76 -16.15
CA GLN A 22 -9.93 -22.16 -14.87
C GLN A 22 -10.72 -20.85 -14.71
N PRO A 23 -11.41 -20.61 -13.58
CA PRO A 23 -12.02 -19.32 -13.32
C PRO A 23 -10.94 -18.24 -13.37
N LYS A 24 -11.09 -17.28 -14.27
CA LYS A 24 -10.20 -16.13 -14.37
C LYS A 24 -10.43 -15.29 -13.13
N GLU A 25 -9.49 -15.28 -12.19
CA GLU A 25 -9.59 -14.37 -11.04
C GLU A 25 -9.62 -12.92 -11.55
N GLU A 26 -10.71 -12.22 -11.24
CA GLU A 26 -10.84 -10.80 -11.55
C GLU A 26 -10.13 -9.99 -10.46
N HIS A 27 -9.01 -9.37 -10.82
CA HIS A 27 -8.34 -8.43 -9.94
C HIS A 27 -9.07 -7.08 -9.95
N LYS A 28 -9.51 -6.62 -8.78
CA LYS A 28 -10.10 -5.29 -8.61
C LYS A 28 -8.99 -4.25 -8.40
N LEU A 29 -8.88 -3.29 -9.33
CA LEU A 29 -8.04 -2.11 -9.14
C LEU A 29 -8.74 -1.15 -8.19
N VAL A 30 -7.99 -0.63 -7.21
CA VAL A 30 -8.48 0.30 -6.20
C VAL A 30 -7.52 1.49 -6.14
N GLN A 31 -8.05 2.70 -6.01
CA GLN A 31 -7.24 3.89 -5.78
C GLN A 31 -6.77 3.91 -4.33
N PHE A 32 -5.49 4.20 -4.15
CA PHE A 32 -4.87 4.43 -2.84
C PHE A 32 -4.21 5.80 -2.85
N GLN A 33 -3.94 6.33 -1.67
CA GLN A 33 -3.08 7.51 -1.51
C GLN A 33 -1.76 7.04 -0.93
N MET A 34 -0.66 7.61 -1.37
CA MET A 34 0.68 7.26 -0.91
C MET A 34 1.40 8.47 -0.32
N ALA A 35 2.18 8.24 0.73
CA ALA A 35 3.13 9.24 1.24
C ALA A 35 4.52 8.63 1.38
N ILE A 36 5.51 9.27 0.77
CA ILE A 36 6.92 8.92 0.94
C ILE A 36 7.49 9.85 2.00
N LEU A 37 8.08 9.29 3.06
CA LEU A 37 8.73 10.06 4.12
C LEU A 37 10.20 10.26 3.79
N LYS A 38 10.67 11.50 3.90
CA LYS A 38 12.07 11.88 3.72
C LYS A 38 12.60 12.61 4.95
N LYS A 39 13.91 12.55 5.18
CA LYS A 39 14.56 13.26 6.28
C LYS A 39 14.24 14.76 6.22
N GLY A 40 13.72 15.30 7.32
CA GLY A 40 13.33 16.70 7.43
C GLY A 40 14.44 17.62 7.95
N PRO A 41 14.28 18.95 7.80
CA PRO A 41 15.30 19.93 8.17
C PRO A 41 15.57 20.02 9.66
N ALA A 42 14.65 19.57 10.53
CA ALA A 42 14.84 19.60 11.98
C ALA A 42 15.64 18.39 12.51
N TRP A 43 15.98 17.41 11.66
CA TRP A 43 16.55 16.15 12.13
C TRP A 43 17.89 16.31 12.85
N ASP A 44 18.84 17.06 12.26
CA ASP A 44 20.19 17.18 12.80
C ASP A 44 20.28 18.18 13.97
N SER A 45 19.35 19.14 14.03
CA SER A 45 19.27 20.15 15.10
C SER A 45 18.53 19.68 16.35
N THR A 46 17.74 18.60 16.25
CA THR A 46 17.00 18.04 17.38
C THR A 46 17.85 17.03 18.15
N LYS A 47 17.82 17.12 19.50
CA LYS A 47 18.57 16.20 20.36
C LYS A 47 18.15 14.75 20.14
N VAL A 48 19.07 13.81 20.36
CA VAL A 48 18.81 12.38 20.14
C VAL A 48 17.67 11.89 21.03
N GLU A 49 17.63 12.35 22.28
CA GLU A 49 16.64 11.96 23.27
C GLU A 49 15.23 12.40 22.85
N ASP A 50 15.10 13.62 22.33
CA ASP A 50 13.85 14.18 21.84
C ASP A 50 13.39 13.43 20.57
N ARG A 51 14.31 13.15 19.63
CA ARG A 51 14.02 12.33 18.44
C ARG A 51 13.52 10.95 18.80
N ASN A 52 14.14 10.29 19.77
CA ASN A 52 13.72 8.96 20.22
C ASN A 52 12.32 8.99 20.82
N SER A 53 12.01 9.99 21.65
CA SER A 53 10.66 10.17 22.21
C SER A 53 9.61 10.37 21.12
N ILE A 54 9.89 11.24 20.14
CA ILE A 54 8.97 11.50 19.01
C ILE A 54 8.81 10.26 18.13
N LEU A 55 9.89 9.49 17.91
CA LEU A 55 9.82 8.24 17.16
C LEU A 55 8.90 7.21 17.83
N GLN A 56 8.93 7.10 19.17
CA GLN A 56 7.99 6.22 19.90
C GLN A 56 6.53 6.66 19.71
N GLN A 57 6.27 7.97 19.74
CA GLN A 57 4.93 8.51 19.47
C GLN A 57 4.49 8.21 18.03
N HIS A 58 5.40 8.34 17.06
CA HIS A 58 5.17 7.96 15.68
C HIS A 58 4.79 6.50 15.53
N LEU A 59 5.53 5.57 16.14
CA LEU A 59 5.18 4.14 16.11
C LEU A 59 3.77 3.88 16.67
N GLY A 60 3.40 4.54 17.77
CA GLY A 60 2.05 4.47 18.32
C GLY A 60 0.97 4.98 17.35
N ASN A 61 1.24 6.08 16.65
CA ASN A 61 0.35 6.61 15.60
C ASN A 61 0.21 5.63 14.42
N VAL A 62 1.33 5.08 13.93
CA VAL A 62 1.33 4.10 12.83
C VAL A 62 0.51 2.87 13.18
N ILE A 63 0.70 2.31 14.37
CA ILE A 63 -0.06 1.14 14.83
C ILE A 63 -1.56 1.47 14.88
N ALA A 64 -1.96 2.62 15.43
CA ALA A 64 -3.36 3.02 15.47
C ALA A 64 -3.99 3.22 14.07
N LEU A 65 -3.21 3.72 13.10
CA LEU A 65 -3.66 3.87 11.71
C LEU A 65 -3.82 2.52 11.00
N LEU A 66 -2.92 1.56 11.27
CA LEU A 66 -3.01 0.18 10.77
C LEU A 66 -4.21 -0.55 11.39
N ASP A 67 -4.37 -0.48 12.72
CA ASP A 67 -5.47 -1.13 13.45
C ASP A 67 -6.84 -0.60 13.02
N SER A 68 -6.94 0.70 12.69
CA SER A 68 -8.16 1.30 12.16
C SER A 68 -8.41 1.03 10.68
N GLY A 69 -7.46 0.39 9.98
CA GLY A 69 -7.54 0.10 8.54
C GLY A 69 -7.39 1.31 7.63
N LYS A 70 -7.05 2.49 8.18
CA LYS A 70 -6.78 3.72 7.42
C LYS A 70 -5.50 3.59 6.59
N VAL A 71 -4.50 2.94 7.16
CA VAL A 71 -3.26 2.56 6.47
C VAL A 71 -3.28 1.06 6.23
N ILE A 72 -2.84 0.63 5.05
CA ILE A 72 -2.72 -0.80 4.71
C ILE A 72 -1.28 -1.27 4.69
N ILE A 73 -0.34 -0.36 4.38
CA ILE A 73 1.09 -0.63 4.34
C ILE A 73 1.78 0.58 4.95
N ALA A 74 2.62 0.33 5.94
CA ALA A 74 3.55 1.30 6.51
C ALA A 74 4.87 0.61 6.82
N GLY A 75 5.98 1.30 6.59
CA GLY A 75 7.27 0.76 6.98
C GLY A 75 8.45 1.64 6.61
N PRO A 76 9.61 1.41 7.24
CA PRO A 76 10.85 2.05 6.87
C PRO A 76 11.43 1.46 5.58
N PHE A 77 12.27 2.22 4.91
CA PHE A 77 13.25 1.67 3.98
C PHE A 77 14.59 1.49 4.69
N GLU A 78 15.32 0.43 4.37
CA GLU A 78 16.61 0.09 5.00
C GLU A 78 17.82 0.45 4.12
N ASP A 79 17.60 1.18 3.02
CA ASP A 79 18.68 1.62 2.15
C ASP A 79 19.35 2.91 2.66
N SER A 80 20.38 3.36 1.94
CA SER A 80 21.12 4.58 2.26
C SER A 80 20.56 5.83 1.58
N SER A 81 19.32 5.80 1.12
CA SER A 81 18.70 6.94 0.45
C SER A 81 18.15 7.96 1.46
N ASP A 82 17.76 9.14 0.96
CA ASP A 82 17.06 10.15 1.77
C ASP A 82 15.60 9.77 2.07
N VAL A 83 15.13 8.63 1.53
CA VAL A 83 13.78 8.12 1.72
C VAL A 83 13.76 7.21 2.94
N ALA A 84 13.09 7.66 4.00
CA ALA A 84 13.06 6.97 5.28
C ALA A 84 11.93 5.94 5.40
N GLY A 85 10.82 6.13 4.68
CA GLY A 85 9.68 5.23 4.79
C GLY A 85 8.52 5.56 3.86
N LEU A 86 7.46 4.78 3.99
CA LEU A 86 6.27 4.82 3.13
C LEU A 86 5.00 4.62 3.96
N PHE A 87 3.94 5.30 3.56
CA PHE A 87 2.56 4.94 3.87
C PHE A 87 1.75 4.70 2.59
N ILE A 88 0.87 3.70 2.63
CA ILE A 88 -0.22 3.52 1.67
C ILE A 88 -1.55 3.52 2.43
N PHE A 89 -2.37 4.53 2.13
CA PHE A 89 -3.66 4.79 2.77
C PHE A 89 -4.81 4.21 1.97
N ARG A 90 -5.77 3.61 2.67
CA ARG A 90 -7.04 3.12 2.12
C ARG A 90 -8.10 4.21 2.17
N THR A 91 -7.89 5.27 1.42
CA THR A 91 -8.90 6.30 1.14
C THR A 91 -8.80 6.73 -0.32
N ALA A 92 -9.89 7.22 -0.89
CA ALA A 92 -9.91 7.89 -2.18
C ALA A 92 -9.70 9.42 -2.06
N SER A 93 -9.65 9.94 -0.82
CA SER A 93 -9.48 11.36 -0.54
C SER A 93 -8.02 11.71 -0.23
N ALA A 94 -7.40 12.50 -1.12
CA ALA A 94 -6.07 13.04 -0.91
C ALA A 94 -5.98 13.91 0.36
N ASP A 95 -7.03 14.67 0.65
CA ASP A 95 -7.08 15.56 1.82
C ASP A 95 -7.13 14.78 3.13
N GLU A 96 -7.85 13.65 3.18
CA GLU A 96 -7.86 12.78 4.37
C GLU A 96 -6.49 12.14 4.60
N ALA A 97 -5.87 11.59 3.55
CA ALA A 97 -4.55 11.00 3.64
C ALA A 97 -3.51 12.04 4.09
N LYS A 98 -3.57 13.25 3.52
CA LYS A 98 -2.71 14.36 3.93
C LYS A 98 -2.93 14.74 5.38
N ALA A 99 -4.18 14.82 5.86
CA ALA A 99 -4.47 15.15 7.25
C ALA A 99 -3.90 14.12 8.23
N TRP A 100 -3.95 12.82 7.89
CA TRP A 100 -3.36 11.77 8.73
C TRP A 100 -1.83 11.83 8.76
N VAL A 101 -1.20 12.12 7.62
CA VAL A 101 0.25 12.31 7.51
C VAL A 101 0.72 13.55 8.27
N ASP A 102 0.03 14.68 8.11
CA ASP A 102 0.37 15.94 8.79
C ASP A 102 0.21 15.84 10.32
N ALA A 103 -0.65 14.90 10.79
CA ALA A 103 -0.81 14.60 12.21
C ALA A 103 0.28 13.69 12.78
N ASP A 104 1.12 13.08 11.93
CA ASP A 104 2.19 12.20 12.36
C ASP A 104 3.25 12.95 13.21
N PRO A 105 3.66 12.43 14.37
CA PRO A 105 4.62 13.11 15.24
C PRO A 105 5.95 13.48 14.57
N LEU A 106 6.49 12.64 13.68
CA LEU A 106 7.74 12.96 12.97
C LEU A 106 7.54 14.08 11.96
N VAL A 107 6.40 14.09 11.26
CA VAL A 107 6.07 15.13 10.28
C VAL A 107 5.79 16.45 10.98
N LYS A 108 4.97 16.44 12.03
CA LYS A 108 4.61 17.62 12.82
C LYS A 108 5.82 18.28 13.49
N ALA A 109 6.81 17.48 13.89
CA ALA A 109 8.07 17.98 14.46
C ALA A 109 9.07 18.46 13.39
N GLY A 110 8.78 18.31 12.09
CA GLY A 110 9.70 18.62 11.00
C GLY A 110 10.92 17.69 10.93
N LEU A 111 10.87 16.56 11.64
CA LEU A 111 11.89 15.51 11.60
C LEU A 111 11.79 14.70 10.30
N MET A 112 10.58 14.58 9.76
CA MET A 112 10.31 14.03 8.44
C MET A 112 9.49 15.02 7.61
N VAL A 113 9.65 14.95 6.29
CA VAL A 113 8.80 15.63 5.32
C VAL A 113 8.12 14.57 4.47
N ALA A 114 6.81 14.71 4.28
CA ALA A 114 6.05 13.79 3.46
C ALA A 114 5.87 14.33 2.03
N GLU A 115 6.20 13.49 1.05
CA GLU A 115 5.85 13.68 -0.35
C GLU A 115 4.58 12.87 -0.66
N MET A 116 3.49 13.55 -0.98
CA MET A 116 2.18 12.93 -1.22
C MET A 116 2.02 12.57 -2.70
N HIS A 117 1.46 11.38 -2.96
CA HIS A 117 1.08 10.89 -4.29
C HIS A 117 -0.40 10.44 -4.29
N PRO A 118 -1.31 11.23 -4.87
CA PRO A 118 -2.74 10.95 -4.88
C PRO A 118 -3.24 10.03 -6.01
#